data_AF-A0AAU6S6T3-F1
#
_entry.id   AF-A0AAU6S6T3-F1
#
_cell.length_a   1.000
_cell.length_b   1.000
_cell.length_c   1.000
_cell.angle_alpha   90.00
_cell.angle_beta   90.00
_cell.angle_gamma   90.00
#
_symmetry.space_group_name_H-M   'P 1'
#
loop_
_entity.id
_entity.type
_entity.pdbx_description
1 polymer ?
#
loop_
_entity_poly.entity_id
_entity_poly.type
_entity_poly.pdbx_seq_one_letter_code
_entity_poly.pdbx_strand_id
1 'polypeptide(L)'
;MEEVPGGVLLDENHAVWPELGMALETPSGVSTRTIGGCTTGNVCVFDGYGAQGAKLSWSSCGNPTVSAFTVRSIANDRPTGYAQARSGTTVHATAYAGSYANVYGAVNNVRCVS
;
A
#
# COMPACT_ATOMS: atom_id res chain seq x y z
N MET A 1 -6.71 26.44 11.90
CA MET A 1 -7.15 25.64 13.06
C MET A 1 -8.58 25.28 12.77
N GLU A 2 -8.76 24.22 11.99
CA GLU A 2 -10.08 23.80 11.52
C GLU A 2 -10.86 23.18 12.68
N GLU A 3 -12.04 23.73 12.93
CA GLU A 3 -13.02 23.21 13.88
C GLU A 3 -13.49 21.82 13.46
N VAL A 4 -13.52 20.89 14.43
CA VAL A 4 -14.11 19.56 14.27
C VAL A 4 -15.54 19.63 14.83
N PRO A 5 -16.58 19.66 13.98
CA PRO A 5 -17.95 19.88 14.45
C PRO A 5 -18.40 18.75 15.38
N GLY A 6 -18.78 19.11 16.61
CA GLY A 6 -19.23 18.17 17.65
C GLY A 6 -18.12 17.37 18.35
N GLY A 7 -16.85 17.59 17.98
CA GLY A 7 -15.69 16.94 18.59
C GLY A 7 -14.93 17.91 19.47
N VAL A 8 -14.30 17.39 20.52
CA VAL A 8 -13.34 18.13 21.35
C VAL A 8 -11.93 17.72 20.92
N LEU A 9 -11.14 18.68 20.47
CA LEU A 9 -9.70 18.50 20.26
C LEU A 9 -9.00 18.52 21.62
N LEU A 10 -8.33 17.43 21.97
CA LEU A 10 -7.53 17.35 23.19
C LEU A 10 -6.11 17.86 22.96
N ASP A 11 -5.56 17.60 21.77
CA ASP A 11 -4.25 18.08 21.29
C ASP A 11 -4.19 18.05 19.75
N GLU A 12 -3.07 18.46 19.14
CA GLU A 12 -2.88 18.48 17.67
C GLU A 12 -3.10 17.12 16.99
N ASN A 13 -3.11 16.04 17.78
CA ASN A 13 -3.15 14.68 17.29
C ASN A 13 -4.33 13.85 17.81
N HIS A 14 -5.12 14.37 18.76
CA HIS A 14 -6.24 13.64 19.35
C HIS A 14 -7.54 14.45 19.33
N ALA A 15 -8.58 13.88 18.71
CA ALA A 15 -9.93 14.40 18.73
C ALA A 15 -10.91 13.35 19.28
N VAL A 16 -11.83 13.74 20.17
CA VAL A 16 -12.83 12.83 20.75
C VAL A 16 -14.25 13.34 20.58
N TRP A 17 -15.20 12.43 20.39
CA TRP A 17 -16.64 12.68 20.36
C TRP A 17 -17.31 11.87 21.47
N PRO A 18 -17.42 12.42 22.69
CA PRO A 18 -17.88 11.68 23.86
C PRO A 18 -19.33 11.20 23.73
N GLU A 19 -20.16 12.00 23.06
CA GLU A 19 -21.56 11.70 22.79
C GLU A 19 -21.76 10.47 21.87
N LEU A 20 -20.76 10.14 21.04
CA LEU A 20 -20.77 8.99 20.14
C LEU A 20 -19.82 7.86 20.56
N GLY A 21 -19.07 8.05 21.64
CA GLY A 21 -18.05 7.09 22.10
C GLY A 21 -16.91 6.86 21.10
N MET A 22 -16.56 7.86 20.28
CA MET A 22 -15.52 7.76 19.25
C MET A 22 -14.29 8.60 19.59
N ALA A 23 -13.11 8.08 19.29
CA ALA A 23 -11.83 8.77 19.40
C ALA A 23 -11.03 8.64 18.10
N LEU A 24 -10.45 9.74 17.65
CA LEU A 24 -9.49 9.82 16.56
C LEU A 24 -8.11 10.10 17.17
N GLU A 25 -7.23 9.11 17.09
CA GLU A 25 -5.83 9.24 17.47
C GLU A 25 -4.97 9.24 16.22
N THR A 26 -4.27 10.35 15.97
CA THR A 26 -3.23 10.41 14.94
C THR A 26 -1.90 10.12 15.61
N PRO A 27 -1.22 9.03 15.27
CA PRO A 27 -0.10 8.56 16.07
C PRO A 27 1.06 9.57 16.01
N SER A 28 1.44 10.10 17.16
CA SER A 28 2.78 10.67 17.38
C SER A 28 3.79 9.52 17.39
N GLY A 29 4.07 8.98 16.20
CA GLY A 29 5.06 7.92 15.97
C GLY A 29 4.54 6.49 16.12
N VAL A 30 3.74 6.03 15.16
CA VAL A 30 3.66 4.62 14.77
C VAL A 30 3.68 4.59 13.24
N SER A 31 4.84 4.30 12.66
CA SER A 31 5.01 4.24 11.22
C SER A 31 4.17 3.09 10.65
N THR A 32 2.97 3.37 10.15
CA THR A 32 2.41 2.57 9.06
C THR A 32 3.36 2.77 7.90
N ARG A 33 4.35 1.88 7.75
CA ARG A 33 5.36 1.88 6.68
C ARG A 33 4.70 1.50 5.36
N THR A 34 3.63 2.19 5.04
CA THR A 34 2.85 2.10 3.83
C THR A 34 3.75 2.54 2.69
N ILE A 35 4.37 1.57 2.02
CA ILE A 35 5.32 1.86 0.96
C ILE A 35 4.58 2.55 -0.17
N GLY A 36 4.86 3.83 -0.36
CA GLY A 36 4.24 4.58 -1.43
C GLY A 36 2.72 4.75 -1.32
N GLY A 37 2.13 4.57 -0.13
CA GLY A 37 0.67 4.53 0.00
C GLY A 37 0.06 3.12 -0.10
N CYS A 38 0.85 2.04 -0.24
CA CYS A 38 0.34 0.67 -0.15
C CYS A 38 -0.15 0.29 1.26
N THR A 39 -1.45 0.05 1.43
CA THR A 39 -2.05 -0.34 2.71
C THR A 39 -1.49 -1.67 3.23
N THR A 40 -1.21 -1.73 4.52
CA THR A 40 -0.71 -2.94 5.18
C THR A 40 -1.63 -4.14 4.95
N GLY A 41 -1.03 -5.29 4.65
CA GLY A 41 -1.74 -6.51 4.25
C GLY A 41 -2.05 -6.60 2.76
N ASN A 42 -1.72 -5.59 1.96
CA ASN A 42 -1.95 -5.59 0.51
C ASN A 42 -0.67 -5.69 -0.30
N VAL A 43 -0.83 -6.14 -1.55
CA VAL A 43 0.15 -5.95 -2.61
C VAL A 43 -0.32 -4.80 -3.48
N CYS A 44 0.62 -3.94 -3.86
CA CYS A 44 0.35 -2.79 -4.70
C CYS A 44 1.27 -2.76 -5.92
N VAL A 45 0.74 -2.26 -7.01
CA VAL A 45 1.51 -1.90 -8.22
C VAL A 45 1.36 -0.42 -8.47
N PHE A 46 2.39 0.18 -9.01
CA PHE A 46 2.50 1.61 -9.25
C PHE A 46 2.97 1.88 -10.67
N ASP A 47 2.50 2.96 -11.27
CA ASP A 47 2.95 3.42 -12.59
C ASP A 47 4.17 4.34 -12.54
N GLY A 48 4.57 4.79 -11.35
CA GLY A 48 5.85 5.44 -11.08
C GLY A 48 6.88 4.48 -10.44
N TYR A 49 8.14 4.87 -10.50
CA TYR A 49 9.21 4.19 -9.77
C TYR A 49 9.16 4.57 -8.28
N GLY A 50 9.70 3.72 -7.41
CA GLY A 50 9.81 4.01 -5.98
C GLY A 50 8.49 3.91 -5.22
N ALA A 51 7.54 3.12 -5.69
CA ALA A 51 6.17 3.06 -5.19
C ALA A 51 5.48 4.43 -5.23
N GLN A 52 5.53 5.11 -6.37
CA GLN A 52 4.92 6.43 -6.54
C GLN A 52 3.94 6.42 -7.71
N GLY A 53 3.04 7.41 -7.75
CA GLY A 53 2.08 7.58 -8.83
C GLY A 53 0.74 6.90 -8.58
N ALA A 54 0.01 6.63 -9.65
CA ALA A 54 -1.23 5.87 -9.61
C ALA A 54 -0.93 4.45 -9.14
N LYS A 55 -1.83 3.88 -8.32
CA LYS A 55 -1.66 2.55 -7.76
C LYS A 55 -2.88 1.68 -7.97
N LEU A 56 -2.64 0.38 -8.13
CA LEU A 56 -3.66 -0.65 -7.92
C LEU A 56 -3.21 -1.48 -6.72
N SER A 57 -4.14 -1.79 -5.82
CA SER A 57 -3.85 -2.55 -4.60
C SER A 57 -4.87 -3.63 -4.35
N TRP A 58 -4.43 -4.78 -3.85
CA TRP A 58 -5.30 -5.90 -3.51
C TRP A 58 -4.77 -6.67 -2.31
N SER A 59 -5.69 -7.24 -1.51
CA SER A 59 -5.38 -8.09 -0.35
C SER A 59 -5.22 -9.56 -0.72
N SER A 60 -5.89 -10.01 -1.78
CA SER A 60 -5.93 -11.42 -2.17
C SER A 60 -4.63 -11.85 -2.84
N CYS A 61 -3.95 -12.82 -2.24
CA CYS A 61 -2.72 -13.39 -2.76
C CYS A 61 -3.02 -14.31 -3.96
N GLY A 62 -2.94 -13.77 -5.18
CA GLY A 62 -3.23 -14.48 -6.43
C GLY A 62 -2.30 -14.08 -7.58
N ASN A 63 -2.79 -14.24 -8.81
CA ASN A 63 -2.07 -13.89 -10.05
C ASN A 63 -2.83 -12.85 -10.92
N PRO A 64 -3.21 -11.67 -10.38
CA PRO A 64 -3.97 -10.69 -11.15
C PRO A 64 -3.21 -10.23 -12.40
N THR A 65 -3.97 -10.10 -13.49
CA THR A 65 -3.50 -9.51 -14.75
C THR A 65 -3.52 -7.99 -14.62
N VAL A 66 -2.42 -7.35 -14.97
CA VAL A 66 -2.22 -5.89 -14.90
C VAL A 66 -1.86 -5.30 -16.27
N SER A 67 -2.17 -6.00 -17.36
CA SER A 67 -1.80 -5.62 -18.73
C SER A 67 -2.38 -4.28 -19.20
N ALA A 68 -3.49 -3.83 -18.63
CA ALA A 68 -4.07 -2.51 -18.90
C ALA A 68 -3.36 -1.35 -18.15
N PHE A 69 -2.40 -1.68 -17.29
CA PHE A 69 -1.73 -0.73 -16.41
C PHE A 69 -0.21 -0.80 -16.62
N THR A 70 0.44 0.37 -16.78
CA THR A 70 1.91 0.39 -16.88
C THR A 70 2.50 0.21 -15.50
N VAL A 71 3.10 -0.93 -15.21
CA VAL A 71 3.74 -1.18 -13.92
C VAL A 71 5.21 -0.76 -13.97
N ARG A 72 5.59 0.21 -13.12
CA ARG A 72 6.99 0.66 -12.91
C ARG A 72 7.54 0.31 -11.54
N SER A 73 6.70 0.04 -10.55
CA SER A 73 7.13 -0.55 -9.29
C SER A 73 6.03 -1.35 -8.62
N ILE A 74 6.42 -2.25 -7.74
CA ILE A 74 5.51 -3.08 -6.94
C ILE A 74 5.89 -2.99 -5.46
N ALA A 75 4.91 -3.05 -4.57
CA ALA A 75 5.11 -3.12 -3.12
C ALA A 75 4.35 -4.30 -2.55
N ASN A 76 4.92 -4.95 -1.54
CA ASN A 76 4.29 -5.99 -0.77
C ASN A 76 4.27 -5.58 0.69
N ASP A 77 3.19 -4.93 1.14
CA ASP A 77 3.02 -4.52 2.54
C ASP A 77 2.37 -5.62 3.40
N ARG A 78 2.41 -6.87 2.93
CA ARG A 78 2.00 -8.05 3.69
C ARG A 78 3.08 -8.42 4.71
N PRO A 79 2.70 -9.06 5.84
CA PRO A 79 3.64 -9.45 6.88
C PRO A 79 4.57 -10.60 6.46
N THR A 80 4.18 -11.41 5.46
CA THR A 80 4.97 -12.55 4.97
C THR A 80 4.89 -12.68 3.46
N GLY A 81 5.77 -13.52 2.91
CA GLY A 81 5.77 -13.87 1.50
C GLY A 81 6.40 -12.81 0.60
N TYR A 82 6.11 -12.89 -0.70
CA TYR A 82 6.64 -11.98 -1.71
C TYR A 82 5.67 -11.80 -2.89
N ALA A 83 5.75 -10.64 -3.53
CA ALA A 83 5.05 -10.32 -4.77
C ALA A 83 6.06 -10.25 -5.92
N GLN A 84 5.70 -10.82 -7.07
CA GLN A 84 6.53 -10.84 -8.28
C GLN A 84 5.80 -10.18 -9.42
N ALA A 85 6.42 -9.18 -10.02
CA ALA A 85 5.96 -8.60 -11.27
C ALA A 85 6.50 -9.44 -12.42
N ARG A 86 5.61 -9.96 -13.28
CA ARG A 86 5.96 -10.94 -14.31
C ARG A 86 5.37 -10.58 -15.68
N SER A 87 6.04 -11.09 -16.70
CA SER A 87 5.52 -11.16 -18.07
C SER A 87 5.44 -12.62 -18.46
N GLY A 88 4.28 -13.24 -18.23
CA GLY A 88 4.13 -14.70 -18.31
C GLY A 88 4.92 -15.41 -17.20
N THR A 89 5.98 -16.14 -17.56
CA THR A 89 6.84 -16.87 -16.61
C THR A 89 8.08 -16.07 -16.20
N THR A 90 8.44 -15.02 -16.94
CA THR A 90 9.61 -14.19 -16.65
C THR A 90 9.33 -13.24 -15.49
N VAL A 91 10.20 -13.23 -14.49
CA VAL A 91 10.12 -12.32 -13.34
C VAL A 91 10.96 -11.07 -13.62
N HIS A 92 10.33 -9.90 -13.59
CA HIS A 92 11.00 -8.61 -13.77
C HIS A 92 11.36 -7.94 -12.44
N ALA A 93 10.59 -8.19 -11.39
CA ALA A 93 10.87 -7.67 -10.05
C ALA A 93 10.25 -8.58 -8.98
N THR A 94 10.86 -8.60 -7.80
CA THR A 94 10.32 -9.28 -6.61
C THR A 94 10.35 -8.32 -5.43
N ALA A 95 9.20 -8.08 -4.81
CA ALA A 95 9.05 -7.34 -3.57
C ALA A 95 8.78 -8.31 -2.42
N TYR A 96 9.70 -8.39 -1.46
CA TYR A 96 9.52 -9.16 -0.22
C TYR A 96 8.57 -8.44 0.73
N ALA A 97 8.06 -9.16 1.74
CA ALA A 97 7.24 -8.61 2.82
C ALA A 97 7.82 -7.30 3.40
N GLY A 98 6.97 -6.29 3.55
CA GLY A 98 7.34 -4.95 4.01
C GLY A 98 8.31 -4.21 3.09
N SER A 99 8.42 -4.60 1.81
CA SER A 99 9.35 -4.00 0.84
C SER A 99 8.71 -3.73 -0.53
N TYR A 100 9.44 -2.98 -1.36
CA TYR A 100 9.08 -2.67 -2.75
C TYR A 100 10.23 -2.96 -3.70
N ALA A 101 9.90 -3.05 -4.98
CA ALA A 101 10.87 -3.23 -6.05
C ALA A 101 10.44 -2.46 -7.31
N ASN A 102 11.42 -1.86 -7.98
CA ASN A 102 11.20 -1.25 -9.29
C ASN A 102 11.14 -2.33 -10.37
N VAL A 103 10.30 -2.10 -11.36
CA VAL A 103 10.10 -2.95 -12.53
C VAL A 103 10.75 -2.27 -13.72
N TYR A 104 11.73 -2.93 -14.30
CA TYR A 104 12.35 -2.51 -15.56
C TYR A 104 11.95 -3.50 -16.66
N GLY A 105 10.75 -3.31 -17.20
CA GLY A 105 10.18 -4.19 -18.23
C GLY A 105 8.66 -4.09 -18.31
N ALA A 106 8.08 -4.69 -19.36
CA ALA A 106 6.64 -4.80 -19.49
C ALA A 106 6.13 -5.95 -18.61
N VAL A 107 5.20 -5.66 -17.70
CA VAL A 107 4.58 -6.64 -16.80
C VAL A 107 3.13 -6.79 -17.21
N ASN A 108 2.68 -8.03 -17.36
CA ASN A 108 1.29 -8.33 -17.67
C ASN A 108 0.56 -9.01 -16.50
N ASN A 109 1.29 -9.53 -15.50
CA ASN A 109 0.70 -10.14 -14.33
C ASN A 109 1.56 -9.94 -13.07
N VAL A 110 0.93 -9.91 -11.91
CA VAL A 110 1.63 -9.96 -10.62
C VAL A 110 1.26 -11.24 -9.91
N ARG A 111 2.25 -11.99 -9.39
CA ARG A 111 2.01 -13.18 -8.58
C ARG A 111 2.42 -12.92 -7.15
N CYS A 112 1.56 -13.27 -6.22
CA CYS A 112 1.87 -13.22 -4.81
C CYS A 112 2.07 -14.66 -4.29
N VAL A 113 3.05 -14.85 -3.41
CA VAL A 113 3.32 -16.11 -2.71
C VAL A 113 3.31 -15.79 -1.21
N SER A 114 2.66 -16.62 -0.39
CA SER A 114 2.60 -16.48 1.08
C SER A 114 3.83 -17.03 1.77
#